data_AF-A0A2N9EL84-F1
#
_entry.id   AF-A0A2N9EL84-F1
#
_cell.length_a   1.000
_cell.length_b   1.000
_cell.length_c   1.000
_cell.angle_alpha   90.00
_cell.angle_beta   90.00
_cell.angle_gamma   90.00
#
_symmetry.space_group_name_H-M   'P 1'
#
loop_
_entity.id
_entity.type
_entity.pdbx_description
1 polymer ?
#
loop_
_entity_poly.entity_id
_entity_poly.type
_entity_poly.pdbx_seq_one_letter_code
_entity_poly.pdbx_strand_id
1 'polypeptide(L)'
;MYSSGNPTNIANPIKDARVQIDIETVSGRLKLFETTLCEKISWGDEAHNNLDPRGYLSAYNEDDIQLICCQADASTLWNVPPVVQARFVKSLRRSMKIVFSWQFTRDRPKEKEVVKYGLTVQDQDLPSSSEVMQVLNGTTNSFTIYNVYPRYFRVTGSGDVRFLEQEVDLVSGDLVLNRGNPEWWSFHDLNALNFSGCGDLAGPMAIIVSEETPQGILGETLSKFSIWGLYITFVLAVGRFIRLQCSDLRMRIPFENLPSCDRLLAICEDIYAARAEGELEVEEVLYWTLVKIYRSPHMLLEYTKLD
;
A
#
# COMPACT_ATOMS: atom_id res chain seq x y z
N MET A 1 -23.06 -7.95 9.06
CA MET A 1 -21.58 -7.95 8.95
C MET A 1 -20.97 -6.59 8.57
N TYR A 2 -21.74 -5.61 8.06
CA TYR A 2 -21.21 -4.31 7.62
C TYR A 2 -21.80 -3.08 8.35
N SER A 3 -22.22 -3.19 9.61
CA SER A 3 -22.87 -2.04 10.28
C SER A 3 -22.82 -2.04 11.80
N SER A 4 -21.69 -2.40 12.43
CA SER A 4 -21.60 -2.34 13.91
C SER A 4 -20.32 -1.75 14.46
N GLY A 5 -19.67 -0.90 13.68
CA GLY A 5 -18.52 -0.14 14.11
C GLY A 5 -17.85 0.42 12.88
N ASN A 6 -18.29 1.60 12.44
CA ASN A 6 -17.46 2.35 11.51
C ASN A 6 -16.14 2.53 12.22
N PRO A 7 -15.03 1.98 11.69
CA PRO A 7 -13.72 2.29 12.24
C PRO A 7 -13.64 3.81 12.27
N THR A 8 -13.21 4.40 13.38
CA THR A 8 -12.88 5.81 13.38
C THR A 8 -11.83 6.02 12.31
N ASN A 9 -12.21 6.71 11.25
CA ASN A 9 -11.27 7.13 10.23
C ASN A 9 -10.38 8.20 10.86
N ILE A 10 -9.11 8.18 10.50
CA ILE A 10 -8.17 9.22 10.89
C ILE A 10 -7.48 9.80 9.68
N ALA A 11 -7.12 11.07 9.79
CA ALA A 11 -6.21 11.72 8.88
C ALA A 11 -4.93 10.87 8.70
N ASN A 12 -4.50 10.73 7.45
CA ASN A 12 -3.31 9.97 7.09
C ASN A 12 -2.36 10.88 6.31
N PRO A 13 -1.75 11.87 6.98
CA PRO A 13 -0.99 12.91 6.31
C PRO A 13 0.25 12.36 5.60
N ILE A 14 0.68 13.06 4.55
CA ILE A 14 1.99 12.85 3.95
C ILE A 14 3.07 13.20 4.98
N LYS A 15 4.07 12.33 5.09
CA LYS A 15 5.23 12.49 5.97
C LYS A 15 6.44 13.01 5.22
N ASP A 16 6.63 12.51 4.01
CA ASP A 16 7.78 12.81 3.18
C ASP A 16 7.36 12.80 1.71
N ALA A 17 8.01 13.64 0.91
CA ALA A 17 7.77 13.74 -0.51
C ALA A 17 9.09 13.80 -1.26
N ARG A 18 9.16 13.10 -2.39
CA ARG A 18 10.31 13.11 -3.30
C ARG A 18 9.84 13.40 -4.70
N VAL A 19 10.56 14.30 -5.37
CA VAL A 19 10.40 14.57 -6.80
C VAL A 19 11.63 14.09 -7.53
N GLN A 20 11.44 13.49 -8.69
CA GLN A 20 12.53 13.09 -9.57
C GLN A 20 12.16 13.31 -11.04
N ILE A 21 13.08 13.89 -11.81
CA ILE A 21 13.00 14.08 -13.26
C ILE A 21 14.17 13.35 -13.90
N ASP A 22 13.85 12.45 -14.81
CA ASP A 22 14.83 11.68 -15.57
C ASP A 22 14.67 11.93 -17.06
N ILE A 23 15.80 11.84 -17.77
CA ILE A 23 15.84 11.83 -19.22
C ILE A 23 16.30 10.46 -19.71
N GLU A 24 15.55 9.91 -20.66
CA GLU A 24 15.75 8.59 -21.23
C GLU A 24 15.99 8.67 -22.74
N THR A 25 16.94 7.87 -23.21
CA THR A 25 17.25 7.67 -24.63
C THR A 25 17.42 6.18 -24.90
N VAL A 26 17.57 5.80 -26.17
CA VAL A 26 17.96 4.44 -26.57
C VAL A 26 19.25 3.93 -25.91
N SER A 27 20.10 4.80 -25.39
CA SER A 27 21.38 4.40 -24.76
C SER A 27 21.29 4.24 -23.24
N GLY A 28 20.20 4.68 -22.60
CA GLY A 28 20.02 4.61 -21.15
C GLY A 28 19.28 5.81 -20.58
N ARG A 29 19.37 5.96 -19.25
CA ARG A 29 18.68 6.98 -18.45
C ARG A 29 19.68 7.79 -17.64
N LEU A 30 19.47 9.10 -17.56
CA LEU A 30 20.16 9.99 -16.62
C LEU A 30 19.13 10.69 -15.74
N LYS A 31 19.45 10.82 -14.45
CA LYS A 31 18.65 11.57 -13.49
C LYS A 31 19.08 13.03 -13.56
N LEU A 32 18.20 13.89 -14.04
CA LEU A 32 18.48 15.33 -14.11
C LEU A 32 18.27 15.95 -12.74
N PHE A 33 17.07 15.83 -12.20
CA PHE A 33 16.68 16.50 -10.97
C PHE A 33 16.15 15.48 -9.96
N GLU A 34 16.51 15.64 -8.70
CA GLU A 34 15.89 14.95 -7.58
C GLU A 34 15.96 15.83 -6.35
N THR A 35 14.83 15.99 -5.67
CA THR A 35 14.76 16.66 -4.37
C THR A 35 13.93 15.82 -3.41
N THR A 36 14.40 15.77 -2.18
CA THR A 36 13.72 15.19 -1.01
C THR A 36 13.48 16.24 0.07
N LEU A 37 13.90 17.49 -0.19
CA LEU A 37 13.71 18.60 0.73
C LEU A 37 12.38 19.25 0.38
N CYS A 38 11.31 18.66 0.92
CA CYS A 38 9.96 19.13 0.75
C CYS A 38 9.34 19.40 2.12
N GLU A 39 8.71 20.56 2.25
CA GLU A 39 7.96 20.95 3.44
C GLU A 39 6.47 20.71 3.19
N LYS A 40 5.80 20.22 4.23
CA LYS A 40 4.35 20.08 4.24
C LYS A 40 3.76 21.24 5.03
N ILE A 41 2.89 21.99 4.38
CA ILE A 41 2.12 23.09 4.95
C ILE A 41 0.66 22.63 5.08
N SER A 42 0.09 22.81 6.27
CA SER A 42 -1.31 22.48 6.54
C SER A 42 -2.22 23.54 5.90
N TRP A 43 -3.39 23.13 5.38
CA TRP A 43 -4.28 24.04 4.66
C TRP A 43 -4.87 25.18 5.51
N GLY A 44 -4.94 25.01 6.83
CA GLY A 44 -5.50 26.01 7.76
C GLY A 44 -4.58 27.21 8.04
N ASP A 45 -3.34 27.22 7.57
CA ASP A 45 -2.39 28.32 7.78
C ASP A 45 -2.60 29.43 6.71
N GLU A 46 -2.79 30.68 7.16
CA GLU A 46 -3.25 31.84 6.38
C GLU A 46 -2.44 32.15 5.09
N ALA A 47 -2.76 31.54 3.94
CA ALA A 47 -2.25 32.00 2.63
C ALA A 47 -2.96 31.45 1.37
N HIS A 48 -4.24 31.03 1.42
CA HIS A 48 -4.73 30.03 0.44
C HIS A 48 -5.81 30.49 -0.54
N ASN A 49 -6.21 31.76 -0.53
CA ASN A 49 -7.30 32.27 -1.38
C ASN A 49 -7.06 32.13 -2.90
N ASN A 50 -5.80 31.95 -3.34
CA ASN A 50 -5.45 31.78 -4.76
C ASN A 50 -5.02 30.35 -5.13
N LEU A 51 -4.94 29.40 -4.19
CA LEU A 51 -4.44 28.06 -4.45
C LEU A 51 -5.49 27.11 -5.03
N ASP A 52 -6.79 27.43 -4.89
CA ASP A 52 -7.89 26.67 -5.47
C ASP A 52 -8.93 27.60 -6.12
N PRO A 53 -8.57 28.27 -7.23
CA PRO A 53 -9.45 29.27 -7.87
C PRO A 53 -10.75 28.66 -8.41
N ARG A 54 -10.80 27.34 -8.61
CA ARG A 54 -11.95 26.63 -9.17
C ARG A 54 -12.76 25.86 -8.13
N GLY A 55 -12.35 25.86 -6.86
CA GLY A 55 -13.08 25.24 -5.76
C GLY A 55 -13.05 23.71 -5.74
N TYR A 56 -12.02 23.07 -6.31
CA TYR A 56 -11.88 21.61 -6.32
C TYR A 56 -11.73 20.98 -4.94
N LEU A 57 -11.23 21.75 -3.97
CA LEU A 57 -10.93 21.30 -2.63
C LEU A 57 -12.10 21.50 -1.67
N SER A 58 -13.12 22.27 -2.07
CA SER A 58 -14.29 22.61 -1.24
C SER A 58 -15.10 21.41 -0.73
N ALA A 59 -14.98 20.25 -1.39
CA ALA A 59 -15.65 19.01 -1.00
C ALA A 59 -14.89 18.19 0.07
N TYR A 60 -13.67 18.61 0.44
CA TYR A 60 -12.77 17.88 1.33
C TYR A 60 -12.57 18.63 2.64
N ASN A 61 -12.22 17.89 3.70
CA ASN A 61 -11.88 18.49 4.98
C ASN A 61 -10.51 19.18 4.91
N GLU A 62 -10.36 20.32 5.58
CA GLU A 62 -9.11 21.09 5.60
C GLU A 62 -7.96 20.29 6.20
N ASP A 63 -8.23 19.42 7.18
CA ASP A 63 -7.24 18.55 7.81
C ASP A 63 -6.63 17.50 6.84
N ASP A 64 -7.38 17.15 5.80
CA ASP A 64 -6.97 16.17 4.79
C ASP A 64 -6.22 16.80 3.62
N ILE A 65 -6.28 18.13 3.49
CA ILE A 65 -5.65 18.91 2.43
C ILE A 65 -4.28 19.38 2.89
N GLN A 66 -3.27 19.13 2.05
CA GLN A 66 -1.88 19.42 2.34
C GLN A 66 -1.21 20.05 1.15
N LEU A 67 -0.48 21.13 1.39
CA LEU A 67 0.39 21.74 0.39
C LEU A 67 1.81 21.18 0.59
N ILE A 68 2.36 20.59 -0.45
CA ILE A 68 3.74 20.13 -0.48
C ILE A 68 4.55 21.11 -1.33
N CYS A 69 5.55 21.73 -0.71
CA CYS A 69 6.45 22.68 -1.33
C CYS A 69 7.88 22.13 -1.27
N CYS A 70 8.49 21.89 -2.42
CA CYS A 70 9.87 21.37 -2.49
C CYS A 70 10.88 22.46 -2.84
N GLN A 71 12.13 22.24 -2.42
CA GLN A 71 13.26 23.06 -2.85
C GLN A 71 13.44 22.99 -4.37
N ALA A 72 13.78 24.13 -4.97
CA ALA A 72 14.02 24.25 -6.41
C ALA A 72 15.34 23.60 -6.83
N ASP A 73 16.34 23.63 -5.96
CA ASP A 73 17.64 22.98 -6.19
C ASP A 73 17.56 21.49 -5.87
N ALA A 74 18.24 20.67 -6.69
CA ALA A 74 18.33 19.25 -6.45
C ALA A 74 19.09 18.96 -5.14
N SER A 75 18.62 17.96 -4.39
CA SER A 75 19.36 17.41 -3.25
C SER A 75 20.54 16.52 -3.68
N THR A 76 20.71 16.31 -4.98
CA THR A 76 21.78 15.50 -5.57
C THR A 76 22.63 16.30 -6.55
N LEU A 77 23.92 15.99 -6.60
CA LEU A 77 24.88 16.63 -7.48
C LEU A 77 24.87 15.98 -8.87
N TRP A 78 25.16 16.78 -9.90
CA TRP A 78 25.34 16.30 -11.27
C TRP A 78 26.75 15.73 -11.48
N ASN A 79 26.90 14.44 -11.20
CA ASN A 79 28.17 13.72 -11.31
C ASN A 79 28.17 12.70 -12.45
N VAL A 80 28.03 13.16 -13.69
CA VAL A 80 28.08 12.29 -14.88
C VAL A 80 29.47 12.38 -15.52
N PRO A 81 30.19 11.25 -15.68
CA PRO A 81 31.50 11.26 -16.33
C PRO A 81 31.41 11.84 -17.76
N PRO A 82 32.37 12.68 -18.20
CA PRO A 82 32.31 13.33 -19.51
C PRO A 82 32.13 12.36 -20.69
N VAL A 83 32.72 11.16 -20.60
CA VAL A 83 32.58 10.10 -21.61
C VAL A 83 31.14 9.58 -21.70
N VAL A 84 30.47 9.44 -20.55
CA VAL A 84 29.07 8.98 -20.49
C VAL A 84 28.15 10.08 -21.03
N GLN A 85 28.37 11.32 -20.63
CA GLN A 85 27.61 12.48 -21.10
C GLN A 85 27.73 12.66 -22.62
N ALA A 86 28.95 12.61 -23.18
CA ALA A 86 29.16 12.73 -24.61
C ALA A 86 28.44 11.62 -25.41
N ARG A 87 28.44 10.38 -24.89
CA ARG A 87 27.70 9.26 -25.50
C ARG A 87 26.19 9.48 -25.43
N PHE A 88 25.69 9.95 -24.28
CA PHE A 88 24.27 10.23 -24.06
C PHE A 88 23.75 11.36 -24.96
N VAL A 89 24.52 12.44 -25.08
CA VAL A 89 24.24 13.59 -25.96
C VAL A 89 24.09 13.14 -27.42
N LYS A 90 24.89 12.16 -27.88
CA LYS A 90 24.77 11.60 -29.24
C LYS A 90 23.46 10.83 -29.46
N SER A 91 22.90 10.21 -28.42
CA SER A 91 21.64 9.45 -28.53
C SER A 91 20.38 10.30 -28.48
N LEU A 92 20.44 11.52 -27.93
CA LEU A 92 19.29 12.45 -27.87
C LEU A 92 18.66 12.70 -29.24
N ARG A 93 19.49 12.76 -30.30
CA ARG A 93 19.03 12.96 -31.69
C ARG A 93 18.15 11.84 -32.23
N ARG A 94 18.18 10.65 -31.64
CA ARG A 94 17.41 9.48 -32.09
C ARG A 94 16.11 9.32 -31.33
N SER A 95 16.15 9.56 -30.03
CA SER A 95 15.03 9.38 -29.12
C SER A 95 15.30 10.17 -27.86
N MET A 96 14.29 10.87 -27.36
CA MET A 96 14.35 11.53 -26.07
C MET A 96 12.99 11.36 -25.40
N LYS A 97 13.00 10.93 -24.15
CA LYS A 97 11.83 10.90 -23.28
C LYS A 97 12.21 11.55 -21.97
N ILE A 98 11.30 12.32 -21.40
CA ILE A 98 11.46 12.86 -20.05
C ILE A 98 10.38 12.23 -19.18
N VAL A 99 10.81 11.70 -18.04
CA VAL A 99 9.93 11.05 -17.08
C VAL A 99 9.98 11.85 -15.79
N PHE A 100 8.83 12.39 -15.41
CA PHE A 100 8.64 13.06 -14.13
C PHE A 100 8.02 12.07 -13.14
N SER A 101 8.42 12.12 -11.87
CA SER A 101 7.82 11.28 -10.83
C SER A 101 7.73 11.98 -9.48
N TRP A 102 6.57 11.77 -8.83
CA TRP A 102 6.34 12.06 -7.42
C TRP A 102 6.36 10.76 -6.61
N GLN A 103 6.93 10.80 -5.42
CA GLN A 103 6.77 9.74 -4.42
C GLN A 103 6.32 10.39 -3.11
N PHE A 104 5.16 9.98 -2.62
CA PHE A 104 4.59 10.45 -1.37
C PHE A 104 4.61 9.33 -0.35
N THR A 105 5.14 9.60 0.84
CA THR A 105 5.23 8.60 1.92
C THR A 105 4.26 8.95 3.03
N ARG A 106 3.52 7.97 3.52
CA ARG A 106 2.52 8.10 4.60
C ARG A 106 2.47 6.84 5.45
N ASP A 107 1.80 6.89 6.60
CA ASP A 107 1.84 5.76 7.56
C ASP A 107 1.03 4.53 7.15
N ARG A 108 0.05 4.74 6.29
CA ARG A 108 -0.92 3.72 5.86
C ARG A 108 -1.25 3.91 4.37
N PRO A 109 -1.69 2.87 3.65
CA PRO A 109 -1.83 1.49 4.10
C PRO A 109 -0.47 0.83 4.36
N LYS A 110 -0.45 -0.15 5.27
CA LYS A 110 0.76 -0.91 5.57
C LYS A 110 1.18 -1.74 4.36
N GLU A 111 2.49 -1.85 4.12
CA GLU A 111 3.09 -2.47 2.91
C GLU A 111 2.90 -1.65 1.62
N LYS A 112 2.27 -0.48 1.72
CA LYS A 112 2.01 0.48 0.64
C LYS A 112 2.13 1.92 1.14
N GLU A 113 3.09 2.15 2.03
CA GLU A 113 3.39 3.46 2.63
C GLU A 113 3.86 4.48 1.60
N VAL A 114 4.58 4.00 0.57
CA VAL A 114 5.11 4.82 -0.52
C VAL A 114 4.18 4.75 -1.72
N VAL A 115 3.53 5.87 -2.00
CA VAL A 115 2.64 6.08 -3.14
C VAL A 115 3.43 6.77 -4.24
N LYS A 116 3.47 6.17 -5.43
CA LYS A 116 4.26 6.68 -6.56
C LYS A 116 3.36 7.15 -7.69
N TYR A 117 3.70 8.30 -8.26
CA TYR A 117 3.16 8.81 -9.50
C TYR A 117 4.30 9.03 -10.49
N GLY A 118 4.08 8.68 -11.75
CA GLY A 118 5.03 8.92 -12.83
C GLY A 118 4.32 9.29 -14.11
N LEU A 119 4.82 10.30 -14.81
CA LEU A 119 4.35 10.74 -16.12
C LEU A 119 5.52 10.75 -17.09
N THR A 120 5.31 10.15 -18.26
CA THR A 120 6.19 10.39 -19.41
C THR A 120 5.64 11.58 -20.17
N VAL A 121 6.43 12.64 -20.27
CA VAL A 121 6.05 13.88 -20.97
C VAL A 121 5.78 13.55 -22.44
N GLN A 122 4.69 14.10 -22.99
CA GLN A 122 4.31 13.88 -24.38
C GLN A 122 5.27 14.57 -25.35
N ASP A 123 5.41 14.05 -26.55
CA ASP A 123 6.38 14.56 -27.54
C ASP A 123 6.19 16.05 -27.87
N GLN A 124 4.96 16.56 -27.80
CA GLN A 124 4.61 17.96 -28.04
C GLN A 124 5.05 18.92 -26.92
N ASP A 125 5.25 18.38 -25.71
CA ASP A 125 5.58 19.12 -24.49
C ASP A 125 7.07 18.98 -24.12
N LEU A 126 7.81 18.18 -24.88
CA LEU A 126 9.25 18.01 -24.75
C LEU A 126 10.00 19.20 -25.37
N PRO A 127 11.16 19.59 -24.80
CA PRO A 127 12.07 20.52 -25.44
C PRO A 127 12.63 19.94 -26.74
N SER A 128 13.22 20.78 -27.57
CA SER A 128 13.97 20.28 -28.71
C SER A 128 15.22 19.52 -28.23
N SER A 129 15.57 18.42 -28.92
CA SER A 129 16.81 17.71 -28.62
C SER A 129 18.03 18.63 -28.70
N SER A 130 18.02 19.65 -29.56
CA SER A 130 19.09 20.64 -29.68
C SER A 130 19.27 21.48 -28.41
N GLU A 131 18.19 21.92 -27.76
CA GLU A 131 18.26 22.72 -26.53
C GLU A 131 18.88 21.91 -25.40
N VAL A 132 18.42 20.67 -25.20
CA VAL A 132 18.99 19.77 -24.19
C VAL A 132 20.48 19.50 -24.46
N MET A 133 20.85 19.29 -25.73
CA MET A 133 22.25 19.13 -26.11
C MET A 133 23.08 20.39 -25.84
N GLN A 134 22.53 21.58 -26.06
CA GLN A 134 23.20 22.86 -25.77
C GLN A 134 23.44 23.04 -24.26
N VAL A 135 22.46 22.67 -23.44
CA VAL A 135 22.61 22.73 -21.98
C VAL A 135 23.67 21.74 -21.49
N LEU A 136 23.62 20.49 -21.96
CA LEU A 136 24.62 19.49 -21.59
C LEU A 136 26.02 19.84 -22.11
N ASN A 137 26.16 20.56 -23.22
CA ASN A 137 27.48 20.86 -23.79
C ASN A 137 28.17 22.09 -23.23
N GLY A 138 27.48 22.98 -22.50
CA GLY A 138 28.12 24.22 -22.03
C GLY A 138 27.52 25.51 -22.58
N THR A 139 26.73 25.46 -23.64
CA THR A 139 26.40 26.66 -24.43
C THR A 139 25.22 27.44 -23.87
N THR A 140 24.27 26.72 -23.27
CA THR A 140 23.15 27.29 -22.53
C THR A 140 23.10 26.65 -21.14
N ASN A 141 22.27 27.20 -20.25
CA ASN A 141 22.15 26.70 -18.89
C ASN A 141 20.76 26.14 -18.58
N SER A 142 19.73 26.38 -19.40
CA SER A 142 18.38 25.90 -19.11
C SER A 142 17.57 25.52 -20.34
N PHE A 143 16.53 24.72 -20.10
CA PHE A 143 15.52 24.37 -21.10
C PHE A 143 14.17 24.14 -20.41
N THR A 144 13.10 24.51 -21.12
CA THR A 144 11.73 24.39 -20.62
C THR A 144 11.11 23.04 -20.98
N ILE A 145 10.38 22.48 -20.03
CA ILE A 145 9.46 21.35 -20.25
C ILE A 145 8.04 21.79 -19.92
N TYR A 146 7.08 21.42 -20.77
CA TYR A 146 5.68 21.78 -20.58
C TYR A 146 4.89 20.60 -20.00
N ASN A 147 3.76 20.91 -19.35
CA ASN A 147 2.73 19.94 -18.98
C ASN A 147 3.25 18.67 -18.26
N VAL A 148 4.13 18.86 -17.28
CA VAL A 148 5.01 17.84 -16.71
C VAL A 148 4.32 17.00 -15.63
N TYR A 149 3.42 17.60 -14.85
CA TYR A 149 2.62 16.91 -13.82
C TYR A 149 1.40 17.75 -13.41
N PRO A 150 0.31 17.14 -12.89
CA PRO A 150 -0.85 17.87 -12.40
C PRO A 150 -0.60 18.48 -11.03
N ARG A 151 -1.21 19.63 -10.75
CA ARG A 151 -1.04 20.32 -9.45
C ARG A 151 -1.80 19.63 -8.31
N TYR A 152 -2.94 19.02 -8.59
CA TYR A 152 -3.84 18.45 -7.59
C TYR A 152 -3.84 16.92 -7.60
N PHE A 153 -3.47 16.34 -6.46
CA PHE A 153 -3.45 14.90 -6.24
C PHE A 153 -4.46 14.50 -5.18
N ARG A 154 -5.09 13.35 -5.38
CA ARG A 154 -5.86 12.63 -4.37
C ARG A 154 -5.18 11.30 -4.10
N VAL A 155 -4.71 11.12 -2.87
CA VAL A 155 -4.06 9.88 -2.43
C VAL A 155 -5.11 9.04 -1.70
N THR A 156 -5.45 7.89 -2.27
CA THR A 156 -6.54 7.06 -1.75
C THR A 156 -6.13 6.26 -0.51
N GLY A 157 -7.10 5.82 0.30
CA GLY A 157 -6.85 4.92 1.42
C GLY A 157 -6.22 3.58 1.01
N SER A 158 -6.30 3.18 -0.27
CA SER A 158 -5.78 1.92 -0.83
C SER A 158 -4.31 1.93 -1.26
N GLY A 159 -3.68 3.10 -1.36
CA GLY A 159 -2.30 3.20 -1.86
C GLY A 159 -2.13 3.86 -3.23
N ASP A 160 -3.20 4.39 -3.82
CA ASP A 160 -3.19 4.81 -5.23
C ASP A 160 -3.31 6.34 -5.35
N VAL A 161 -2.76 6.88 -6.44
CA VAL A 161 -2.92 8.30 -6.81
C VAL A 161 -4.06 8.43 -7.80
N ARG A 162 -4.94 9.39 -7.55
CA ARG A 162 -5.97 9.88 -8.47
C ARG A 162 -5.78 11.37 -8.67
N PHE A 163 -6.28 11.89 -9.78
CA PHE A 163 -6.29 13.33 -10.03
C PHE A 163 -7.66 13.89 -9.70
N LEU A 164 -7.68 15.06 -9.08
CA LEU A 164 -8.93 15.79 -8.82
C LEU A 164 -9.45 16.48 -10.07
N GLU A 165 -8.58 16.69 -11.06
CA GLU A 165 -8.90 17.36 -12.32
C GLU A 165 -8.51 16.50 -13.54
N GLN A 166 -9.27 16.63 -14.63
CA GLN A 166 -8.85 16.21 -15.96
C GLN A 166 -8.08 17.35 -16.64
N GLU A 167 -6.76 17.22 -16.72
CA GLU A 167 -5.84 17.85 -17.70
C GLU A 167 -5.67 19.38 -17.75
N VAL A 168 -6.46 20.23 -17.07
CA VAL A 168 -6.38 21.70 -17.32
C VAL A 168 -5.29 22.42 -16.52
N ASP A 169 -4.93 22.00 -15.30
CA ASP A 169 -3.90 22.67 -14.48
C ASP A 169 -2.57 21.85 -14.39
N LEU A 170 -2.01 21.49 -15.55
CA LEU A 170 -0.66 20.88 -15.62
C LEU A 170 0.45 21.93 -15.41
N VAL A 171 1.50 21.52 -14.71
CA VAL A 171 2.64 22.36 -14.34
C VAL A 171 3.71 22.29 -15.43
N SER A 172 4.18 23.44 -15.88
CA SER A 172 5.33 23.58 -16.77
C SER A 172 6.50 24.18 -15.99
N GLY A 173 7.73 23.80 -16.32
CA GLY A 173 8.90 24.23 -15.56
C GLY A 173 10.17 24.36 -16.39
N ASP A 174 11.08 25.19 -15.91
CA ASP A 174 12.43 25.34 -16.46
C ASP A 174 13.41 24.46 -15.68
N LEU A 175 14.20 23.66 -16.39
CA LEU A 175 15.32 22.92 -15.82
C LEU A 175 16.61 23.67 -16.08
N VAL A 176 17.28 24.07 -15.00
CA VAL A 176 18.52 24.84 -15.04
C VAL A 176 19.68 23.97 -14.55
N LEU A 177 20.73 23.84 -15.34
CA LEU A 177 22.00 23.24 -14.94
C LEU A 177 22.92 24.34 -14.40
N ASN A 178 23.10 24.36 -13.09
CA ASN A 178 24.01 25.27 -12.42
C ASN A 178 25.44 24.76 -12.52
N ARG A 179 26.30 25.57 -13.16
CA ARG A 179 27.71 25.27 -13.38
C ARG A 179 28.61 25.65 -12.20
N GLY A 180 28.19 25.30 -10.99
CA GLY A 180 29.01 25.43 -9.80
C GLY A 180 30.15 24.38 -9.77
N ASN A 181 30.93 24.39 -8.70
CA ASN A 181 31.89 23.32 -8.43
C ASN A 181 31.55 22.68 -7.07
N PRO A 182 30.80 21.55 -7.05
CA PRO A 182 30.27 20.74 -8.17
C PRO A 182 29.02 21.31 -8.89
N GLU A 183 28.65 20.76 -10.05
CA GLU A 183 27.43 21.13 -10.82
C GLU A 183 26.16 20.48 -10.22
N TRP A 184 24.99 21.11 -10.37
CA TRP A 184 23.68 20.54 -9.97
C TRP A 184 22.53 21.06 -10.84
N TRP A 185 21.39 20.37 -10.83
CA TRP A 185 20.18 20.81 -11.52
C TRP A 185 19.21 21.51 -10.58
N SER A 186 18.43 22.44 -11.12
CA SER A 186 17.31 23.08 -10.45
C SER A 186 16.07 23.03 -11.32
N PHE A 187 14.91 22.92 -10.71
CA PHE A 187 13.61 22.96 -11.37
C PHE A 187 12.82 24.15 -10.83
N HIS A 188 12.39 25.02 -11.73
CA HIS A 188 11.57 26.19 -11.40
C HIS A 188 10.21 26.07 -12.08
N ASP A 189 9.13 26.08 -11.30
CA ASP A 189 7.76 26.13 -11.84
C ASP A 189 7.50 27.52 -12.46
N LEU A 190 7.15 27.54 -13.75
CA LEU A 190 6.89 28.78 -14.50
C LEU A 190 5.66 29.53 -13.98
N ASN A 191 4.73 28.83 -13.37
CA ASN A 191 3.50 29.39 -12.81
C ASN A 191 3.62 29.69 -11.31
N ALA A 192 4.78 29.45 -10.68
CA ALA A 192 4.97 29.66 -9.24
C ALA A 192 4.64 31.07 -8.76
N LEU A 193 4.90 32.09 -9.60
CA LEU A 193 4.63 33.50 -9.28
C LEU A 193 3.14 33.80 -9.04
N ASN A 194 2.23 32.98 -9.55
CA ASN A 194 0.79 33.13 -9.34
C ASN A 194 0.31 32.50 -8.02
N PHE A 195 1.16 31.72 -7.35
CA PHE A 195 0.81 30.92 -6.18
C PHE A 195 1.78 31.19 -5.03
N SER A 196 1.48 32.20 -4.21
CA SER A 196 2.32 32.65 -3.07
C SER A 196 2.31 31.69 -1.85
N GLY A 197 2.01 30.40 -2.04
CA GLY A 197 1.83 29.44 -0.95
C GLY A 197 3.13 28.84 -0.40
N CYS A 198 4.20 28.82 -1.20
CA CYS A 198 5.45 28.11 -0.86
C CYS A 198 6.59 29.02 -0.37
N GLY A 199 6.37 30.34 -0.26
CA GLY A 199 7.41 31.28 0.19
C GLY A 199 8.70 31.17 -0.63
N ASP A 200 9.82 30.91 0.05
CA ASP A 200 11.16 30.75 -0.56
C ASP A 200 11.37 29.39 -1.26
N LEU A 201 10.44 28.43 -1.10
CA LEU A 201 10.47 27.12 -1.75
C LEU A 201 9.93 27.22 -3.18
N ALA A 202 10.74 27.78 -4.08
CA ALA A 202 10.37 28.02 -5.49
C ALA A 202 10.47 26.79 -6.41
N GLY A 203 10.46 25.58 -5.84
CA GLY A 203 10.61 24.32 -6.58
C GLY A 203 9.29 23.69 -6.99
N PRO A 204 9.26 22.36 -7.19
CA PRO A 204 8.02 21.65 -7.47
C PRO A 204 7.04 21.78 -6.29
N MET A 205 5.79 22.12 -6.60
CA MET A 205 4.70 22.18 -5.63
C MET A 205 3.55 21.26 -6.01
N ALA A 206 2.88 20.69 -5.03
CA ALA A 206 1.72 19.81 -5.19
C ALA A 206 0.69 20.05 -4.09
N ILE A 207 -0.59 20.08 -4.44
CA ILE A 207 -1.70 20.09 -3.49
C ILE A 207 -2.23 18.66 -3.40
N ILE A 208 -2.25 18.11 -2.20
CA ILE A 208 -2.58 16.71 -1.94
C ILE A 208 -3.78 16.64 -1.01
N VAL A 209 -4.82 15.95 -1.46
CA VAL A 209 -5.90 15.46 -0.61
C VAL A 209 -5.55 14.04 -0.21
N SER A 210 -5.24 13.82 1.07
CA SER A 210 -4.94 12.50 1.59
C SER A 210 -6.19 11.90 2.24
N GLU A 211 -6.71 10.81 1.68
CA GLU A 211 -7.87 10.15 2.27
C GLU A 211 -7.56 9.57 3.64
N GLU A 212 -8.51 9.76 4.55
CA GLU A 212 -8.49 9.12 5.85
C GLU A 212 -8.43 7.59 5.74
N THR A 213 -7.84 6.95 6.75
CA THR A 213 -7.76 5.50 6.80
C THR A 213 -8.39 4.93 8.07
N PRO A 214 -9.09 3.80 7.98
CA PRO A 214 -9.77 3.20 9.13
C PRO A 214 -8.78 2.75 10.21
N GLN A 215 -9.10 2.96 11.50
CA GLN A 215 -8.32 2.46 12.64
C GLN A 215 -8.75 1.08 13.17
N GLY A 216 -7.97 0.55 14.11
CA GLY A 216 -8.21 -0.71 14.80
C GLY A 216 -7.79 -1.95 14.00
N ILE A 217 -8.06 -3.13 14.56
CA ILE A 217 -7.69 -4.43 13.97
C ILE A 217 -8.28 -4.58 12.56
N LEU A 218 -9.51 -4.07 12.35
CA LEU A 218 -10.14 -4.03 11.02
C LEU A 218 -9.39 -3.10 10.06
N GLY A 219 -8.96 -1.92 10.52
CA GLY A 219 -8.15 -1.02 9.71
C GLY A 219 -6.77 -1.58 9.36
N GLU A 220 -6.09 -2.22 10.32
CA GLU A 220 -4.79 -2.85 10.09
C GLU A 220 -4.89 -4.02 9.13
N THR A 221 -5.90 -4.88 9.31
CA THR A 221 -6.14 -6.02 8.42
C THR A 221 -6.55 -5.54 7.03
N LEU A 222 -7.39 -4.52 6.90
CA LEU A 222 -7.76 -3.92 5.61
C LEU A 222 -6.60 -3.18 4.93
N SER A 223 -5.69 -2.61 5.72
CA SER A 223 -4.50 -1.92 5.18
C SER A 223 -3.50 -2.89 4.55
N LYS A 224 -3.41 -4.12 5.07
CA LYS A 224 -2.52 -5.17 4.55
C LYS A 224 -3.21 -6.08 3.55
N PHE A 225 -4.46 -6.45 3.81
CA PHE A 225 -5.26 -7.37 3.02
C PHE A 225 -6.49 -6.67 2.47
N SER A 226 -6.74 -6.81 1.17
CA SER A 226 -7.98 -6.34 0.56
C SER A 226 -9.21 -6.96 1.24
N ILE A 227 -10.35 -6.26 1.21
CA ILE A 227 -11.66 -6.78 1.65
C ILE A 227 -11.98 -8.14 1.00
N TRP A 228 -11.53 -8.34 -0.24
CA TRP A 228 -11.63 -9.62 -0.95
C TRP A 228 -10.85 -10.74 -0.27
N GLY A 229 -9.64 -10.46 0.23
CA GLY A 229 -8.83 -11.43 0.97
C GLY A 229 -9.48 -11.82 2.29
N LEU A 230 -10.06 -10.86 3.02
CA LEU A 230 -10.80 -11.13 4.25
C LEU A 230 -12.04 -11.99 3.97
N TYR A 231 -12.79 -11.68 2.92
CA TYR A 231 -13.97 -12.47 2.50
C TYR A 231 -13.59 -13.91 2.14
N ILE A 232 -12.60 -14.10 1.27
CA ILE A 232 -12.15 -15.44 0.84
C ILE A 232 -11.68 -16.24 2.07
N THR A 233 -10.90 -15.64 2.95
CA THR A 233 -10.39 -16.30 4.16
C THR A 233 -11.54 -16.73 5.08
N PHE A 234 -12.51 -15.86 5.32
CA PHE A 234 -13.69 -16.17 6.14
C PHE A 234 -14.52 -17.31 5.52
N VAL A 235 -14.83 -17.23 4.22
CA VAL A 235 -15.62 -18.26 3.52
C VAL A 235 -14.90 -19.61 3.54
N LEU A 236 -13.58 -19.63 3.31
CA LEU A 236 -12.79 -20.86 3.40
C LEU A 236 -12.74 -21.43 4.82
N ALA A 237 -12.63 -20.59 5.84
CA ALA A 237 -12.65 -21.02 7.23
C ALA A 237 -13.98 -21.65 7.62
N VAL A 238 -15.11 -21.00 7.29
CA VAL A 238 -16.46 -21.54 7.52
C VAL A 238 -16.69 -22.82 6.71
N GLY A 239 -16.27 -22.85 5.44
CA GLY A 239 -16.37 -24.05 4.60
C GLY A 239 -15.57 -25.23 5.15
N ARG A 240 -14.35 -24.99 5.67
CA ARG A 240 -13.56 -26.01 6.36
C ARG A 240 -14.23 -26.47 7.66
N PHE A 241 -14.80 -25.56 8.44
CA PHE A 241 -15.50 -25.89 9.67
C PHE A 241 -16.72 -26.79 9.41
N ILE A 242 -17.55 -26.43 8.42
CA ILE A 242 -18.69 -27.26 8.01
C ILE A 242 -18.21 -28.63 7.51
N ARG A 243 -17.14 -28.64 6.68
CA ARG A 243 -16.54 -29.89 6.21
C ARG A 243 -16.08 -30.77 7.37
N LEU A 244 -15.49 -30.20 8.42
CA LEU A 244 -15.02 -30.96 9.59
C LEU A 244 -16.16 -31.65 10.35
N GLN A 245 -17.33 -31.02 10.47
CA GLN A 245 -18.50 -31.61 11.13
C GLN A 245 -19.10 -32.78 10.33
N CYS A 246 -19.02 -32.70 9.00
CA CYS A 246 -19.52 -33.75 8.11
C CYS A 246 -18.46 -34.80 7.73
N SER A 247 -17.17 -34.50 7.90
CA SER A 247 -16.09 -35.44 7.63
C SER A 247 -16.02 -36.50 8.72
N ASP A 248 -15.56 -37.69 8.34
CA ASP A 248 -15.31 -38.81 9.26
C ASP A 248 -16.53 -39.33 10.03
N LEU A 249 -17.75 -38.97 9.63
CA LEU A 249 -18.99 -39.58 10.14
C LEU A 249 -18.93 -41.12 10.04
N ARG A 250 -18.38 -41.66 8.93
CA ARG A 250 -18.19 -43.10 8.75
C ARG A 250 -17.33 -43.74 9.84
N MET A 251 -16.30 -43.04 10.31
CA MET A 251 -15.39 -43.56 11.33
C MET A 251 -16.05 -43.58 12.72
N ARG A 252 -17.09 -42.76 12.94
CA ARG A 252 -17.89 -42.72 14.17
C ARG A 252 -18.98 -43.79 14.23
N ILE A 253 -19.45 -44.28 13.07
CA ILE A 253 -20.55 -45.27 12.99
C ILE A 253 -20.41 -46.44 13.97
N PRO A 254 -19.24 -47.12 14.10
CA PRO A 254 -19.11 -48.27 14.98
C PRO A 254 -19.30 -47.97 16.47
N PHE A 255 -19.19 -46.71 16.89
CA PHE A 255 -19.25 -46.29 18.28
C PHE A 255 -20.52 -45.52 18.62
N GLU A 256 -21.22 -44.97 17.63
CA GLU A 256 -22.44 -44.17 17.83
C GLU A 256 -23.72 -44.91 17.47
N ASN A 257 -23.67 -45.84 16.52
CA ASN A 257 -24.85 -46.59 16.06
C ASN A 257 -24.85 -48.00 16.65
N LEU A 258 -24.97 -48.10 17.97
CA LEU A 258 -25.02 -49.37 18.70
C LEU A 258 -26.49 -49.74 19.03
N PRO A 259 -26.94 -51.01 18.86
CA PRO A 259 -28.34 -51.39 19.09
C PRO A 259 -28.82 -51.26 20.55
N SER A 260 -28.00 -51.66 21.52
CA SER A 260 -28.19 -51.40 22.96
C SER A 260 -26.83 -51.13 23.62
N CYS A 261 -26.81 -50.27 24.65
CA CYS A 261 -25.62 -49.94 25.43
C CYS A 261 -25.71 -50.44 26.88
N ASP A 262 -26.75 -51.19 27.26
CA ASP A 262 -27.06 -51.49 28.67
C ASP A 262 -25.96 -52.30 29.35
N ARG A 263 -25.41 -53.30 28.66
CA ARG A 263 -24.29 -54.11 29.17
C ARG A 263 -23.00 -53.31 29.31
N LEU A 264 -22.74 -52.36 28.41
CA LEU A 264 -21.58 -51.46 28.50
C LEU A 264 -21.75 -50.46 29.63
N LEU A 265 -22.98 -49.96 29.83
CA LEU A 265 -23.33 -49.05 30.90
C LEU A 265 -23.16 -49.73 32.26
N ALA A 266 -23.61 -50.98 32.42
CA ALA A 266 -23.41 -51.77 33.63
C ALA A 266 -21.92 -51.91 34.00
N ILE A 267 -21.04 -52.20 33.03
CA ILE A 267 -19.59 -52.24 33.28
C ILE A 267 -19.07 -50.87 33.76
N CYS A 268 -19.54 -49.76 33.18
CA CYS A 268 -19.16 -48.42 33.62
C CYS A 268 -19.68 -48.10 35.03
N GLU A 269 -20.88 -48.55 35.39
CA GLU A 269 -21.46 -48.42 36.73
C GLU A 269 -20.69 -49.25 37.76
N ASP A 270 -20.31 -50.49 37.43
CA ASP A 270 -19.49 -51.35 38.28
C ASP A 270 -18.09 -50.77 38.51
N ILE A 271 -17.47 -50.17 37.48
CA ILE A 271 -16.21 -49.41 37.62
C ILE A 271 -16.40 -48.25 38.60
N TYR A 272 -17.51 -47.52 38.47
CA TYR A 272 -17.81 -46.38 39.34
C TYR A 272 -18.04 -46.83 40.80
N ALA A 273 -18.74 -47.96 41.01
CA ALA A 273 -18.98 -48.55 42.33
C ALA A 273 -17.68 -49.04 42.98
N ALA A 274 -16.86 -49.81 42.27
CA ALA A 274 -15.56 -50.30 42.77
C ALA A 274 -14.63 -49.13 43.18
N ARG A 275 -14.64 -48.04 42.39
CA ARG A 275 -13.89 -46.82 42.73
C ARG A 275 -14.44 -46.14 43.99
N ALA A 276 -15.76 -46.11 44.18
CA ALA A 276 -16.37 -45.50 45.37
C ALA A 276 -16.09 -46.30 46.65
N GLU A 277 -15.96 -47.63 46.54
CA GLU A 277 -15.66 -48.54 47.64
C GLU A 277 -14.14 -48.67 47.91
N GLY A 278 -13.30 -48.20 46.99
CA GLY A 278 -11.84 -48.25 47.09
C GLY A 278 -11.23 -49.59 46.67
N GLU A 279 -11.99 -50.43 45.96
CA GLU A 279 -11.53 -51.73 45.44
C GLU A 279 -10.77 -51.58 44.12
N LEU A 280 -9.54 -51.06 44.21
CA LEU A 280 -8.71 -50.70 43.05
C LEU A 280 -8.37 -51.88 42.13
N GLU A 281 -8.22 -53.10 42.66
CA GLU A 281 -7.95 -54.30 41.85
C GLU A 281 -9.14 -54.64 40.95
N VAL A 282 -10.36 -54.54 41.48
CA VAL A 282 -11.62 -54.80 40.73
C VAL A 282 -11.83 -53.73 39.68
N GLU A 283 -11.59 -52.46 40.03
CA GLU A 283 -11.62 -51.33 39.11
C GLU A 283 -10.67 -51.55 37.91
N GLU A 284 -9.42 -51.96 38.16
CA GLU A 284 -8.42 -52.19 37.11
C GLU A 284 -8.87 -53.31 36.15
N VAL A 285 -9.38 -54.42 36.68
CA VAL A 285 -9.85 -55.55 35.87
C VAL A 285 -11.03 -55.14 34.98
N LEU A 286 -12.00 -54.40 35.53
CA LEU A 286 -13.16 -53.91 34.78
C LEU A 286 -12.75 -52.86 33.72
N TYR A 287 -11.82 -51.97 34.04
CA TYR A 287 -11.28 -51.00 33.09
C TYR A 287 -10.61 -51.67 31.89
N TRP A 288 -9.72 -52.65 32.12
CA TRP A 288 -9.08 -53.40 31.04
C TRP A 288 -10.08 -54.21 30.21
N THR A 289 -11.14 -54.70 30.85
CA THR A 289 -12.25 -55.36 30.15
C THR A 289 -12.92 -54.38 29.19
N LEU A 290 -13.25 -53.17 29.63
CA LEU A 290 -13.83 -52.12 28.79
C LEU A 290 -12.90 -51.75 27.61
N VAL A 291 -11.61 -51.55 27.86
CA VAL A 291 -10.61 -51.27 26.81
C VAL A 291 -10.55 -52.39 25.79
N LYS A 292 -10.60 -53.66 26.22
CA LYS A 292 -10.56 -54.83 25.33
C LYS A 292 -11.79 -54.88 24.42
N ILE A 293 -12.96 -54.50 24.93
CA ILE A 293 -14.20 -54.40 24.14
C ILE A 293 -14.04 -53.31 23.07
N TYR A 294 -13.63 -52.09 23.44
CA TYR A 294 -13.47 -50.98 22.49
C TYR A 294 -12.35 -51.20 21.46
N ARG A 295 -11.36 -52.06 21.74
CA ARG A 295 -10.29 -52.44 20.79
C ARG A 295 -10.73 -53.46 19.73
N SER A 296 -11.83 -54.18 19.94
CA SER A 296 -12.29 -55.24 19.03
C SER A 296 -13.73 -54.97 18.58
N PRO A 297 -13.95 -54.60 17.30
CA PRO A 297 -15.29 -54.35 16.77
C PRO A 297 -16.24 -55.54 16.93
N HIS A 298 -15.73 -56.77 16.86
CA HIS A 298 -16.52 -57.98 17.09
C HIS A 298 -17.01 -58.10 18.53
N MET A 299 -16.15 -57.79 19.52
CA MET A 299 -16.54 -57.78 20.93
C MET A 299 -17.55 -56.66 21.20
N LEU A 300 -17.32 -55.47 20.64
CA LEU A 300 -18.23 -54.34 20.80
C LEU A 300 -19.63 -54.66 20.26
N LEU A 301 -19.73 -55.29 19.09
CA LEU A 301 -21.02 -55.74 18.55
C LEU A 301 -21.68 -56.79 19.45
N GLU A 302 -20.93 -57.78 19.94
CA GLU A 302 -21.50 -58.83 20.82
C GLU A 302 -22.09 -58.26 22.12
N TYR A 303 -21.43 -57.25 22.70
CA TYR A 303 -21.86 -56.59 23.93
C TYR A 303 -22.98 -55.57 23.73
N THR A 304 -23.35 -55.26 22.49
CA THR A 304 -24.34 -54.22 22.14
C THR A 304 -25.54 -54.77 21.36
N LYS A 305 -25.67 -56.10 21.26
CA LYS A 305 -26.87 -56.74 20.67
C LYS A 305 -28.09 -56.49 21.56
N LEU A 306 -29.27 -56.45 20.92
CA LEU A 306 -30.55 -56.53 21.63
C LEU A 306 -30.68 -57.94 22.22
N ASP A 307 -31.05 -58.01 23.49
CA ASP A 307 -31.43 -59.27 24.16
C ASP A 307 -32.76 -59.83 23.64
#